data_AF-A0A5K1GWW2-F1
#
_entry.id   AF-A0A5K1GWW2-F1
#
_cell.length_a   1.000
_cell.length_b   1.000
_cell.length_c   1.000
_cell.angle_alpha   90.00
_cell.angle_beta   90.00
_cell.angle_gamma   90.00
#
_symmetry.space_group_name_H-M   'P 1'
#
loop_
_entity.id
_entity.type
_entity.pdbx_description
1 polymer ?
#
loop_
_entity_poly.entity_id
_entity_poly.type
_entity_poly.pdbx_seq_one_letter_code
_entity_poly.pdbx_strand_id
1 'polypeptide(L)' 'AVLWGPNEPFVIEEIQVEPPQQLEVRIRVLYTSICHTDLSFWKGE' A
#
# COMPACT_ATOMS: atom_id res chain seq x y z
N ALA A 1 1.14 -4.21 -2.57
CA ALA A 1 2.28 -4.87 -1.91
C ALA A 1 2.25 -4.49 -0.44
N VAL A 2 2.63 -5.41 0.44
CA VAL A 2 2.67 -5.19 1.89
C VAL A 2 4.13 -5.10 2.33
N LEU A 3 4.39 -4.28 3.35
CA LEU A 3 5.67 -4.20 4.05
C LEU A 3 5.43 -4.60 5.50
N TRP A 4 6.18 -5.57 6.01
CA TRP A 4 6.10 -6.02 7.40
C TRP A 4 7.09 -5.32 8.33
N GLY A 5 8.12 -4.69 7.76
CA GLY A 5 9.09 -3.89 8.50
C GLY A 5 9.95 -3.00 7.58
N PRO A 6 10.72 -2.06 8.17
CA PRO A 6 11.66 -1.24 7.42
C PRO A 6 12.73 -2.08 6.71
N ASN A 7 13.04 -1.73 5.46
CA ASN A 7 14.02 -2.40 4.60
C ASN A 7 13.68 -3.87 4.24
N GLU A 8 12.52 -4.38 4.63
CA GLU A 8 12.04 -5.69 4.20
C GLU A 8 11.50 -5.63 2.76
N PRO A 9 11.53 -6.74 2.00
CA PRO A 9 11.02 -6.74 0.63
C PRO A 9 9.52 -6.46 0.58
N PHE A 10 9.08 -5.77 -0.47
CA PHE A 10 7.67 -5.65 -0.83
C PHE A 10 7.12 -7.03 -1.19
N VAL A 11 6.13 -7.52 -0.43
CA VAL A 11 5.49 -8.81 -0.67
C VAL A 11 4.14 -8.65 -1.37
N ILE A 12 3.83 -9.59 -2.26
CA ILE A 12 2.51 -9.70 -2.90
C ILE A 12 1.68 -10.66 -2.07
N GLU A 13 0.62 -10.14 -1.46
CA GLU A 13 -0.27 -10.88 -0.59
C GLU A 13 -1.72 -10.66 -1.01
N GLU A 14 -2.53 -11.69 -0.80
CA GLU A 14 -3.98 -11.59 -0.90
C GLU A 14 -4.53 -10.96 0.39
N ILE A 15 -5.31 -9.89 0.24
CA ILE A 15 -5.88 -9.15 1.38
C ILE A 15 -7.38 -8.97 1.20
N GLN A 16 -8.09 -8.87 2.32
CA GLN A 16 -9.49 -8.48 2.36
C GLN A 16 -9.61 -6.96 2.49
N VAL A 17 -10.36 -6.34 1.58
CA VAL A 17 -10.68 -4.91 1.63
C VAL A 17 -12.14 -4.72 2.00
N GLU A 18 -12.36 -4.18 3.19
CA GLU A 18 -13.70 -3.97 3.75
C GLU A 18 -14.59 -3.03 2.91
N PRO A 19 -15.92 -3.10 3.09
CA PRO A 19 -16.83 -2.15 2.47
C PRO A 19 -16.57 -0.69 2.89
N PRO A 20 -16.76 0.30 1.99
CA PRO A 20 -16.59 1.70 2.34
C PRO A 20 -17.67 2.13 3.34
N GLN A 21 -17.29 2.95 4.31
CA GLN A 21 -18.19 3.54 5.29
C GLN A 21 -18.76 4.88 4.81
N GLN A 22 -19.44 5.61 5.69
CA GLN A 22 -19.98 6.93 5.38
C GLN A 22 -18.84 7.89 4.97
N LEU A 23 -19.00 8.52 3.80
CA LEU A 23 -18.02 9.43 3.18
C LEU A 23 -16.70 8.76 2.72
N GLU A 24 -16.69 7.44 2.53
CA GLU A 24 -15.56 6.72 1.95
C GLU A 24 -15.87 6.21 0.53
N VAL A 25 -14.82 6.00 -0.28
CA VAL A 25 -14.93 5.44 -1.63
C VAL A 25 -13.93 4.30 -1.79
N ARG A 26 -14.39 3.16 -2.32
CA ARG A 26 -13.52 2.03 -2.67
C ARG A 26 -13.11 2.14 -4.13
N ILE A 27 -11.81 2.22 -4.38
CA ILE A 27 -11.25 2.41 -5.72
C ILE A 27 -10.59 1.11 -6.20
N ARG A 28 -10.86 0.73 -7.44
CA ARG A 28 -10.08 -0.30 -8.15
C ARG A 28 -8.91 0.37 -8.87
N VAL A 29 -7.70 0.18 -8.35
CA VAL A 29 -6.47 0.72 -8.95
C VAL A 29 -6.16 -0.03 -10.24
N LEU A 30 -6.12 0.68 -11.38
CA LEU A 30 -5.75 0.11 -12.69
C LEU A 30 -4.25 0.22 -12.96
N TYR A 31 -3.66 1.36 -12.56
CA TYR A 31 -2.24 1.67 -12.71
C TYR A 31 -1.76 2.42 -11.46
N THR A 32 -0.52 2.19 -11.07
CA THR A 32 0.17 2.89 -9.97
C THR A 32 1.67 2.98 -10.28
N SER A 33 2.38 3.88 -9.60
CA SER A 33 3.83 4.07 -9.71
C SER A 33 4.44 4.31 -8.34
N ILE A 34 5.77 4.22 -8.26
CA ILE A 34 6.53 4.51 -7.03
C ILE A 34 7.00 5.97 -7.07
N CYS A 35 6.84 6.68 -5.95
CA CYS A 35 7.43 7.99 -5.72
C CYS A 35 8.57 7.93 -4.69
N HIS A 36 9.28 9.04 -4.50
CA HIS A 36 10.35 9.13 -3.50
C HIS A 36 9.85 8.84 -2.08
N THR A 37 8.65 9.32 -1.73
CA THR A 37 8.08 9.16 -0.38
C THR A 37 7.79 7.69 -0.05
N ASP A 38 7.39 6.88 -1.04
CA ASP A 38 7.19 5.43 -0.83
C ASP A 38 8.51 4.75 -0.41
N LEU A 39 9.63 5.17 -0.99
CA LEU A 39 10.96 4.66 -0.65
C LEU A 39 11.45 5.13 0.72
N SER A 40 11.16 6.38 1.09
CA SER A 40 11.47 6.88 2.44
C SER A 40 10.70 6.08 3.50
N PHE A 41 9.41 5.80 3.27
CA PHE A 41 8.63 4.97 4.18
C PHE A 41 9.16 3.54 4.25
N TRP A 42 9.53 2.95 3.11
CA TRP A 42 10.15 1.62 3.06
C TRP A 42 11.43 1.52 3.89
N LYS A 43 12.27 2.56 3.88
CA LYS A 43 13.52 2.59 4.66
C LYS A 43 13.30 2.88 6.16
N GLY A 44 12.12 3.36 6.53
CA GLY A 44 11.81 3.81 7.90
C GLY A 44 12.45 5.15 8.26
N GLU A 45 12.57 6.07 7.28
CA GLU A 45 13.08 7.43 7.45
C GLU A 45 12.07 8.37 8.12
#